data_AF-A0A4U9XS68-F1
#
_entry.id   AF-A0A4U9XS68-F1
#
_cell.length_a   1.000
_cell.length_b   1.000
_cell.length_c   1.000
_cell.angle_alpha   90.00
_cell.angle_beta   90.00
_cell.angle_gamma   90.00
#
_symmetry.space_group_name_H-M   'P 1'
#
loop_
_entity.id
_entity.type
_entity.pdbx_description
1 polymer ?
#
loop_
_entity_poly.entity_id
_entity_poly.type
_entity_poly.pdbx_seq_one_letter_code
_entity_poly.pdbx_strand_id
1 'polypeptide(L)'
;MDAKLACDTLELALNKRKIEGTLLFHSDQGSQFKASEFRKIIDDNNTMHSFSNPGYPYDNAVTEAFFKYLKHRQINRKHYQNIKQVQLDCFEYIENFYNNYNPHTANLGLTPNQKEENYFNAIK
;
A
#
# COMPACT_ATOMS: atom_id res chain seq x y z
N MET A 1 5.65 -15.91 2.24
CA MET A 1 4.49 -15.10 1.89
C MET A 1 4.05 -15.51 0.50
N ASP A 2 2.75 -15.63 0.25
CA ASP A 2 2.22 -16.19 -1.00
C ASP A 2 2.29 -15.15 -2.15
N ALA A 3 2.87 -15.54 -3.28
CA ALA A 3 2.91 -14.71 -4.48
C ALA A 3 1.50 -14.42 -5.01
N LYS A 4 0.56 -15.36 -4.86
CA LYS A 4 -0.82 -15.21 -5.30
C LYS A 4 -1.50 -14.01 -4.65
N LEU A 5 -1.34 -13.85 -3.33
CA LEU A 5 -1.91 -12.70 -2.62
C LEU A 5 -1.37 -11.36 -3.15
N ALA A 6 -0.08 -11.31 -3.47
CA ALA A 6 0.54 -10.11 -4.04
C ALA A 6 0.01 -9.82 -5.46
N CYS A 7 -0.12 -10.86 -6.28
CA CYS A 7 -0.72 -10.78 -7.62
C CYS A 7 -2.16 -10.26 -7.57
N ASP A 8 -3.02 -10.91 -6.77
CA ASP A 8 -4.43 -10.55 -6.62
C ASP A 8 -4.59 -9.08 -6.17
N THR A 9 -3.71 -8.64 -5.24
CA THR A 9 -3.72 -7.27 -4.73
C THR A 9 -3.31 -6.25 -5.79
N LEU A 10 -2.27 -6.56 -6.59
CA LEU A 10 -1.81 -5.67 -7.66
C LEU A 10 -2.89 -5.52 -8.74
N GLU A 11 -3.50 -6.63 -9.18
CA GLU A 11 -4.58 -6.60 -10.18
C GLU A 11 -5.77 -5.76 -9.71
N LEU A 12 -6.20 -5.93 -8.46
CA LEU A 12 -7.25 -5.12 -7.86
C LEU A 12 -6.89 -3.63 -7.87
N ALA A 13 -5.65 -3.28 -7.52
CA ALA A 13 -5.19 -1.89 -7.50
C ALA A 13 -5.16 -1.26 -8.90
N LEU A 14 -4.62 -1.98 -9.89
CA LEU A 14 -4.57 -1.52 -11.29
C LEU A 14 -5.97 -1.29 -11.86
N ASN A 15 -6.88 -2.25 -11.64
CA ASN A 15 -8.27 -2.16 -12.09
C ASN A 15 -9.03 -1.01 -11.43
N LYS A 16 -8.77 -0.74 -10.14
CA LYS A 16 -9.42 0.35 -9.39
C LYS A 16 -8.91 1.72 -9.84
N ARG A 17 -7.61 1.86 -10.08
CA ARG A 17 -6.96 3.17 -10.30
C ARG A 17 -6.99 3.65 -11.75
N LYS A 18 -7.08 2.75 -12.73
CA LYS A 18 -7.13 3.10 -14.18
C LYS A 18 -6.07 4.14 -14.56
N ILE A 19 -4.81 3.86 -14.23
CA ILE A 19 -3.72 4.84 -14.36
C ILE A 19 -3.42 5.10 -15.83
N GLU A 20 -3.40 6.37 -16.22
CA GLU A 20 -2.93 6.82 -17.53
C GLU A 20 -1.44 7.21 -17.43
N GLY A 21 -0.62 6.76 -18.39
CA GLY A 21 0.82 7.05 -18.43
C GLY A 21 1.71 5.98 -17.77
N THR A 22 2.96 6.34 -17.47
CA THR A 22 3.95 5.42 -16.92
C THR A 22 3.72 5.19 -15.43
N LEU A 23 3.49 3.92 -15.04
CA LEU A 23 3.39 3.51 -13.65
C LEU A 23 4.73 2.93 -13.16
N LEU A 24 5.19 3.39 -12.01
CA LEU A 24 6.31 2.79 -11.28
C LEU A 24 5.77 2.01 -10.08
N PHE A 25 6.03 0.70 -10.05
CA PHE A 25 5.81 -0.14 -8.87
C PHE A 25 7.14 -0.32 -8.15
N HIS A 26 7.27 0.25 -6.95
CA HIS A 26 8.46 0.09 -6.11
C HIS A 26 8.18 -0.87 -4.95
N SER A 27 9.05 -1.88 -4.76
CA SER A 27 8.93 -2.84 -3.67
C SER A 27 10.27 -3.18 -3.04
N ASP A 28 10.25 -3.79 -1.85
CA ASP A 28 11.43 -4.49 -1.34
C ASP A 28 11.77 -5.71 -2.22
N GLN A 29 12.85 -6.39 -1.85
CA GLN A 29 13.35 -7.57 -2.56
C GLN A 29 12.67 -8.89 -2.17
N GLY A 30 11.47 -8.84 -1.58
CA GLY A 30 10.71 -10.02 -1.16
C GLY A 30 10.47 -11.01 -2.30
N SER A 31 10.47 -12.29 -1.98
CA SER A 31 10.35 -13.37 -2.96
C SER A 31 9.04 -13.30 -3.76
N GLN A 32 7.95 -12.85 -3.13
CA GLN A 32 6.66 -12.67 -3.79
C GLN A 32 6.70 -11.66 -4.94
N PHE A 33 7.50 -10.60 -4.82
CA PHE A 33 7.65 -9.58 -5.86
C PHE A 33 8.65 -10.01 -6.95
N LYS A 34 9.46 -11.05 -6.69
CA LYS A 34 10.37 -11.66 -7.67
C LYS A 34 9.79 -12.88 -8.36
N ALA A 35 8.58 -13.32 -7.99
CA ALA A 35 7.92 -14.46 -8.58
C ALA A 35 7.58 -14.20 -10.05
N SER A 36 7.65 -15.25 -10.88
CA SER A 36 7.34 -15.19 -12.32
C SER A 36 5.94 -14.66 -12.61
N GLU A 37 4.97 -15.07 -11.82
CA GLU A 37 3.55 -14.72 -11.94
C GLU A 37 3.35 -13.23 -11.65
N PHE A 38 4.00 -12.71 -10.62
CA PHE A 38 3.97 -11.30 -10.28
C PHE A 38 4.63 -10.47 -11.38
N ARG A 39 5.79 -10.92 -11.87
CA ARG A 39 6.50 -10.25 -12.96
C ARG A 39 5.66 -10.19 -14.23
N LYS A 40 4.91 -11.25 -14.53
CA LYS A 40 4.00 -11.29 -15.68
C LYS A 40 2.96 -10.16 -15.60
N ILE A 41 2.33 -9.96 -14.44
CA ILE A 41 1.32 -8.90 -14.26
C ILE A 41 1.93 -7.51 -14.48
N ILE A 42 3.13 -7.28 -13.95
CA ILE A 42 3.88 -6.03 -14.14
C ILE A 42 4.12 -5.76 -15.64
N ASP A 43 4.63 -6.75 -16.36
CA ASP A 43 4.96 -6.62 -17.78
C ASP A 43 3.70 -6.45 -18.66
N ASP A 44 2.65 -7.24 -18.41
CA ASP A 44 1.37 -7.16 -19.13
C ASP A 44 0.68 -5.78 -18.97
N ASN A 45 0.94 -5.08 -17.88
CA ASN A 45 0.35 -3.78 -17.56
C ASN A 45 1.30 -2.59 -17.85
N ASN A 46 2.38 -2.81 -18.62
CA ASN A 46 3.39 -1.78 -18.95
C ASN A 46 3.91 -1.01 -17.70
N THR A 47 4.02 -1.72 -16.58
CA THR A 47 4.45 -1.13 -15.31
C THR A 47 5.97 -1.27 -15.15
N MET A 48 6.64 -0.19 -14.78
CA MET A 48 8.06 -0.24 -14.44
C MET A 48 8.23 -0.80 -13.02
N HIS A 49 9.05 -1.83 -12.87
CA HIS A 49 9.34 -2.41 -11.56
C HIS A 49 10.67 -1.88 -11.02
N SER A 50 10.64 -1.27 -9.84
CA SER A 50 11.81 -0.86 -9.08
C SER A 50 11.90 -1.65 -7.78
N PHE A 51 13.14 -1.90 -7.34
CA PHE A 51 13.41 -2.53 -6.06
C PHE A 51 14.23 -1.62 -5.15
N SER A 52 14.04 -1.74 -3.83
CA SER A 52 14.95 -1.15 -2.85
C SER A 52 16.33 -1.79 -2.94
N ASN A 53 17.37 -0.99 -2.63
CA ASN A 53 18.73 -1.50 -2.56
C ASN A 53 18.89 -2.55 -1.44
N PRO A 54 19.74 -3.58 -1.63
CA PRO A 54 20.05 -4.51 -0.55
C PRO A 54 20.56 -3.77 0.70
N GLY A 55 19.95 -4.06 1.86
CA GLY A 55 20.34 -3.43 3.13
C GLY A 55 19.88 -1.97 3.29
N TYR A 56 18.93 -1.49 2.48
CA TYR A 56 18.42 -0.12 2.54
C TYR A 56 16.96 -0.08 3.05
N PRO A 57 16.73 -0.04 4.37
CA PRO A 57 15.38 -0.15 4.96
C PRO A 57 14.54 1.14 4.80
N TYR A 58 15.16 2.25 4.42
CA TYR A 58 14.49 3.56 4.39
C TYR A 58 13.39 3.64 3.32
N ASP A 59 13.54 2.91 2.21
CA ASP A 59 12.53 2.86 1.14
C ASP A 59 11.21 2.24 1.63
N ASN A 60 11.27 1.34 2.61
CA ASN A 60 10.09 0.67 3.17
C ASN A 60 9.56 1.35 4.45
N ALA A 61 10.22 2.43 4.92
CA ALA A 61 9.94 3.03 6.23
C ALA A 61 8.48 3.50 6.38
N VAL A 62 7.86 3.99 5.31
CA VAL A 62 6.45 4.44 5.31
C VAL A 62 5.51 3.26 5.55
N THR A 63 5.71 2.16 4.83
CA THR A 63 4.93 0.92 4.96
C THR A 63 5.12 0.29 6.34
N GLU A 64 6.35 0.25 6.84
CA GLU A 64 6.66 -0.26 8.18
C GLU A 64 6.00 0.59 9.28
N ALA A 65 6.07 1.92 9.15
CA ALA A 65 5.39 2.84 10.07
C ALA A 65 3.88 2.61 10.05
N PHE A 66 3.27 2.48 8.87
CA PHE A 66 1.84 2.17 8.73
C PHE A 66 1.47 0.91 9.53
N PHE A 67 2.13 -0.22 9.27
CA PHE A 67 1.81 -1.47 9.95
C PHE A 67 2.09 -1.42 11.46
N LYS A 68 3.15 -0.73 11.88
CA LYS A 68 3.44 -0.50 13.30
C LYS A 68 2.27 0.21 14.00
N TYR A 69 1.75 1.29 13.41
CA TYR A 69 0.65 2.04 14.00
C TYR A 69 -0.70 1.33 13.89
N LEU A 70 -0.99 0.65 12.78
CA LEU A 70 -2.19 -0.19 12.64
C LEU A 70 -2.23 -1.23 13.76
N LYS A 71 -1.12 -1.98 13.96
CA LYS A 71 -1.03 -2.99 15.01
C LYS A 71 -1.19 -2.39 16.39
N HIS A 72 -0.47 -1.31 16.68
CA HIS A 72 -0.47 -0.69 17.99
C HIS A 72 -1.82 -0.06 18.36
N ARG A 73 -2.45 0.67 17.43
CA ARG A 73 -3.66 1.45 17.69
C ARG A 73 -4.94 0.61 17.56
N GLN A 74 -5.01 -0.30 16.59
CA GLN A 74 -6.24 -1.04 16.28
C GLN A 74 -6.15 -2.51 16.70
N ILE A 75 -5.12 -3.24 16.25
CA ILE A 75 -5.13 -4.71 16.31
C ILE A 75 -4.80 -5.26 17.70
N ASN A 76 -3.68 -4.82 18.30
CA ASN A 76 -3.14 -5.41 19.53
C ASN A 76 -3.99 -5.14 20.78
N ARG A 77 -5.02 -4.29 20.68
CA ARG A 77 -5.89 -3.88 21.78
C ARG A 77 -7.22 -4.63 21.80
N LYS A 78 -7.44 -5.54 20.86
CA LYS A 78 -8.71 -6.26 20.66
C LYS A 78 -8.48 -7.77 20.63
N HIS A 79 -9.48 -8.51 21.08
CA HIS A 79 -9.56 -9.95 20.89
C HIS A 79 -10.57 -10.25 19.78
N TYR A 80 -10.13 -10.98 18.77
CA TYR A 80 -10.93 -11.30 17.59
C TYR A 80 -11.46 -12.71 17.67
N GLN A 81 -12.73 -12.90 17.32
CA GLN A 81 -13.38 -14.21 17.27
C GLN A 81 -13.16 -14.89 15.92
N ASN A 82 -12.95 -14.12 14.85
CA ASN A 82 -12.73 -14.63 13.51
C ASN A 82 -12.01 -13.60 12.62
N ILE A 83 -11.54 -14.06 11.46
CA ILE A 83 -10.81 -13.23 10.50
C ILE A 83 -11.65 -12.08 9.91
N LYS A 84 -12.97 -12.25 9.81
CA LYS A 84 -13.86 -11.21 9.25
C LYS A 84 -13.86 -9.96 10.14
N GLN A 85 -13.80 -10.13 11.46
CA GLN A 85 -13.68 -9.01 12.38
C GLN A 85 -12.36 -8.25 12.18
N VAL A 86 -11.26 -8.97 11.98
CA VAL A 86 -9.94 -8.35 11.69
C VAL A 86 -9.99 -7.58 10.37
N GLN A 87 -10.60 -8.16 9.33
CA GLN A 87 -10.74 -7.51 8.03
C GLN A 87 -11.57 -6.23 8.12
N LEU A 88 -12.69 -6.25 8.85
CA LEU A 88 -13.52 -5.07 9.08
C LEU A 88 -12.74 -3.99 9.83
N ASP A 89 -12.03 -4.35 10.89
CA ASP A 89 -11.23 -3.40 11.67
C ASP A 89 -10.07 -2.79 10.86
N CYS A 90 -9.43 -3.57 10.00
CA CYS A 90 -8.43 -3.06 9.05
C CYS A 90 -9.07 -2.08 8.06
N PHE A 91 -10.24 -2.42 7.51
CA PHE A 91 -10.97 -1.55 6.58
C PHE A 91 -11.36 -0.23 7.25
N GLU A 92 -11.97 -0.28 8.44
CA GLU A 92 -12.34 0.92 9.20
C GLU A 92 -11.11 1.76 9.54
N TYR A 93 -10.01 1.13 9.97
CA TYR A 93 -8.79 1.87 10.26
C TYR A 93 -8.24 2.57 9.01
N ILE A 94 -8.22 1.90 7.85
CA ILE A 94 -7.65 2.47 6.62
C ILE A 94 -8.58 3.54 6.04
N GLU A 95 -9.83 3.19 5.76
CA GLU A 95 -10.77 4.01 5.02
C GLU A 95 -11.40 5.07 5.91
N ASN A 96 -11.81 4.75 7.14
CA ASN A 96 -12.47 5.74 7.98
C ASN A 96 -11.49 6.60 8.75
N PHE A 97 -10.29 6.14 9.12
CA PHE A 97 -9.38 6.91 9.99
C PHE A 97 -8.08 7.34 9.30
N TYR A 98 -7.26 6.40 8.84
CA TYR A 98 -5.89 6.65 8.39
C TYR A 98 -5.87 7.57 7.16
N ASN A 99 -6.64 7.25 6.13
CA ASN A 99 -6.65 8.01 4.88
C ASN A 99 -7.40 9.34 5.01
N ASN A 100 -8.42 9.42 5.88
CA ASN A 100 -9.35 10.55 5.95
C ASN A 100 -9.10 11.54 7.09
N TYR A 101 -8.57 11.12 8.24
CA TYR A 101 -8.45 11.99 9.43
C TYR A 101 -7.07 12.01 10.09
N ASN A 102 -6.14 11.12 9.72
CA ASN A 102 -4.82 11.08 10.36
C ASN A 102 -3.79 11.90 9.54
N PRO A 103 -3.40 13.10 9.98
CA PRO A 103 -2.39 13.89 9.28
C PRO A 103 -0.99 13.31 9.46
N HIS A 104 -0.15 13.48 8.45
CA HIS A 104 1.23 13.00 8.45
C HIS A 104 2.22 14.14 8.27
N THR A 105 3.28 14.16 9.07
CA THR A 105 4.39 15.14 8.94
C THR A 105 5.07 15.03 7.57
N ALA A 106 5.24 13.81 7.04
CA ALA A 106 5.74 13.57 5.69
C ALA A 106 4.84 14.19 4.60
N ASN A 107 3.56 14.40 4.89
CA ASN A 107 2.59 15.05 4.01
C ASN A 107 2.38 16.53 4.35
N LEU A 108 3.30 17.16 5.10
CA LEU A 108 3.18 18.55 5.55
C LEU A 108 1.93 18.82 6.39
N GLY A 109 1.51 17.84 7.20
CA GLY A 109 0.33 17.94 8.05
C GLY A 109 -1.00 17.61 7.36
N LEU A 110 -0.97 17.14 6.12
CA LEU A 110 -2.16 16.66 5.40
C LEU A 110 -2.41 15.18 5.63
N THR A 111 -3.67 14.77 5.49
CA THR A 111 -4.04 13.34 5.42
C THR A 111 -3.63 12.75 4.06
N PRO A 112 -3.52 11.42 3.92
CA PRO A 112 -3.20 10.79 2.65
C PRO A 112 -4.16 11.21 1.51
N ASN A 113 -5.47 11.21 1.76
CA ASN A 113 -6.46 11.59 0.75
C ASN A 113 -6.34 13.07 0.36
N GLN A 114 -6.14 13.98 1.33
CA GLN A 114 -5.92 15.40 1.03
C GLN A 114 -4.66 15.63 0.21
N LYS A 115 -3.56 14.92 0.54
CA LYS A 115 -2.30 15.03 -0.20
C LYS A 115 -2.46 14.56 -1.64
N GLU A 116 -3.17 13.46 -1.85
CA GLU A 116 -3.47 12.92 -3.17
C GLU A 116 -4.39 13.84 -3.98
N GLU A 117 -5.46 14.34 -3.38
CA GLU A 117 -6.39 15.28 -4.03
C GLU A 117 -5.65 16.55 -4.49
N ASN A 118 -4.80 17.13 -3.63
CA ASN A 118 -4.00 18.29 -3.98
C ASN A 118 -3.04 18.02 -5.14
N TYR A 119 -2.45 16.82 -5.20
CA TYR A 119 -1.59 16.43 -6.31
C TYR A 119 -2.36 16.40 -7.64
N PHE A 120 -3.50 15.70 -7.67
CA PHE A 120 -4.30 15.57 -8.90
C PHE A 120 -4.95 16.89 -9.34
N ASN A 121 -5.29 17.78 -8.40
CA ASN A 121 -5.80 19.11 -8.73
C ASN A 121 -4.71 20.04 -9.29
N ALA A 122 -3.44 19.82 -8.97
CA ALA A 122 -2.33 20.63 -9.47
C ALA A 122 -1.83 20.23 -10.86
N ILE A 123 -2.14 19.00 -11.31
CA ILE A 123 -1.75 18.48 -12.64
C ILE A 123 -2.90 18.47 -13.66
N LYS A 124 -4.10 18.91 -13.26
CA LYS A 124 -5.19 19.26 -14.18
C LYS A 124 -4.97 20.65 -14.74
#